data_AF-A0A1G3RB58-F1
#
_entry.id   AF-A0A1G3RB58-F1
#
_cell.length_a   1.000
_cell.length_b   1.000
_cell.length_c   1.000
_cell.angle_alpha   90.00
_cell.angle_beta   90.00
_cell.angle_gamma   90.00
#
_symmetry.space_group_name_H-M   'P 1'
#
loop_
_entity.id
_entity.type
_entity.pdbx_description
1 polymer ?
#
loop_
_entity_poly.entity_id
_entity_poly.type
_entity_poly.pdbx_seq_one_letter_code
_entity_poly.pdbx_strand_id
1 'polypeptide(L)'
;MFRKNTEHLQGSMFGSVETLLGESQKKAYLESRERWFYELVFKRIDEKAFAPLYAEGKSRPNAPVNCMVAALILQGYNRWSYEFLMRQVRFDLLTRSALGLASLDEVQFCEATLFNSQQKLLAYELATGIHLVEQVFDGLTAEQLATLKVKADIQRCDSL
;
A
#
# COMPACT_ATOMS: atom_id res chain seq x y z
N MET A 1 18.51 1.25 -5.14
CA MET A 1 18.30 2.70 -4.95
C MET A 1 16.84 2.95 -4.58
N PHE A 2 16.58 3.92 -3.69
CA PHE A 2 15.22 4.39 -3.40
C PHE A 2 14.68 5.25 -4.55
N ARG A 3 13.43 5.00 -4.97
CA ARG A 3 12.71 5.81 -5.95
C ARG A 3 11.26 5.91 -5.51
N LYS A 4 10.76 7.14 -5.37
CA LYS A 4 9.34 7.40 -5.08
C LYS A 4 8.49 6.89 -6.25
N ASN A 5 7.40 6.20 -5.95
CA ASN A 5 6.48 5.71 -6.93
C ASN A 5 5.45 6.78 -7.28
N THR A 6 5.49 7.25 -8.52
CA THR A 6 4.52 8.21 -9.08
C THR A 6 3.79 7.63 -10.28
N GLU A 7 4.11 6.40 -10.69
CA GLU A 7 3.57 5.77 -11.89
C GLU A 7 2.07 5.48 -11.73
N HIS A 8 1.63 5.12 -10.52
CA HIS A 8 0.21 4.93 -10.19
C HIS A 8 -0.66 6.20 -10.32
N LEU A 9 -0.06 7.39 -10.41
CA LEU A 9 -0.79 8.64 -10.66
C LEU A 9 -1.02 8.89 -12.15
N GLN A 10 -0.22 8.24 -13.00
CA GLN A 10 -0.35 8.32 -14.44
C GLN A 10 -1.42 7.33 -14.87
N GLY A 11 -2.66 7.80 -15.00
CA GLY A 11 -3.75 6.97 -15.51
C GLY A 11 -3.41 6.49 -16.92
N SER A 12 -3.43 5.19 -17.15
CA SER A 12 -3.28 4.68 -18.51
C SER A 12 -4.51 5.07 -19.33
N MET A 13 -4.28 5.80 -20.43
CA MET A 13 -5.34 6.18 -21.38
C MET A 13 -5.96 4.96 -22.07
N PHE A 14 -5.22 3.85 -22.15
CA PHE A 14 -5.66 2.61 -22.79
C PHE A 14 -5.33 1.40 -21.91
N GLY A 15 -6.25 0.44 -21.80
CA GLY A 15 -5.98 -0.83 -21.11
C GLY A 15 -6.00 -0.78 -19.59
N SER A 16 -6.40 0.34 -18.97
CA SER A 16 -6.68 0.35 -17.53
C SER A 16 -7.99 -0.40 -17.26
N VAL A 17 -8.09 -1.05 -16.10
CA VAL A 17 -9.30 -1.79 -15.69
C VAL A 17 -10.55 -0.90 -15.79
N GLU A 18 -10.45 0.37 -15.40
CA GLU A 18 -11.54 1.34 -15.47
C GLU A 18 -12.04 1.63 -16.90
N THR A 19 -11.20 1.43 -17.93
CA THR A 19 -11.59 1.59 -19.34
C THR A 19 -12.27 0.35 -19.92
N LEU A 20 -12.08 -0.81 -19.27
CA LEU A 20 -12.61 -2.10 -19.73
C LEU A 20 -13.97 -2.44 -19.09
N LEU A 21 -14.30 -1.81 -17.96
CA LEU A 21 -15.56 -2.05 -17.25
C LEU A 21 -16.71 -1.23 -17.81
N GLY A 22 -17.89 -1.85 -17.95
CA GLY A 22 -19.14 -1.12 -18.19
C GLY A 22 -19.50 -0.21 -17.01
N GLU A 23 -20.33 0.81 -17.24
CA GLU A 23 -20.59 1.90 -16.28
C GLU A 23 -20.97 1.44 -14.88
N SER A 24 -21.89 0.47 -14.76
CA SER A 24 -22.33 -0.06 -13.47
C SER A 24 -21.21 -0.76 -12.71
N GLN A 25 -20.38 -1.56 -13.40
CA GLN A 25 -19.24 -2.25 -12.80
C GLN A 25 -18.12 -1.28 -12.45
N LYS A 26 -17.89 -0.27 -13.30
CA LYS A 26 -16.94 0.81 -13.03
C LYS A 26 -17.32 1.57 -11.76
N LYS A 27 -18.60 1.89 -11.58
CA LYS A 27 -19.10 2.52 -10.36
C LYS A 27 -18.82 1.67 -9.13
N ALA A 28 -19.18 0.38 -9.16
CA ALA A 28 -18.91 -0.55 -8.06
C ALA A 28 -17.42 -0.71 -7.76
N TYR A 29 -16.57 -0.73 -8.79
CA TYR A 29 -15.11 -0.76 -8.66
C TYR A 29 -14.57 0.50 -7.97
N LEU A 30 -15.04 1.68 -8.37
CA LEU A 30 -14.61 2.96 -7.79
C LEU A 30 -15.11 3.17 -6.36
N GLU A 31 -16.27 2.61 -6.02
CA GLU A 31 -16.87 2.68 -4.68
C GLU A 31 -16.40 1.55 -3.75
N SER A 32 -15.58 0.62 -4.25
CA SER A 32 -15.07 -0.53 -3.48
C SER A 32 -14.20 -0.10 -2.31
N ARG A 33 -14.19 -0.93 -1.25
CA ARG A 33 -13.32 -0.74 -0.08
C ARG A 33 -11.85 -0.71 -0.49
N GLU A 34 -11.47 -1.50 -1.48
CA GLU A 34 -10.11 -1.59 -2.01
C GLU A 34 -9.71 -0.29 -2.73
N ARG A 35 -10.63 0.34 -3.46
CA ARG A 35 -10.37 1.68 -4.00
C ARG A 35 -10.23 2.73 -2.90
N TRP A 36 -11.04 2.65 -1.85
CA TRP A 36 -10.87 3.51 -0.68
C TRP A 36 -9.53 3.28 0.02
N PHE A 37 -9.07 2.03 0.12
CA PHE A 37 -7.74 1.72 0.63
C PHE A 37 -6.64 2.37 -0.22
N TYR A 38 -6.79 2.38 -1.55
CA TYR A 38 -5.86 3.10 -2.42
C TYR A 38 -5.80 4.60 -2.09
N GLU A 39 -6.95 5.25 -1.96
CA GLU A 39 -7.04 6.69 -1.69
C GLU A 39 -6.59 7.09 -0.28
N LEU A 40 -6.95 6.28 0.72
CA LEU A 40 -6.77 6.59 2.14
C LEU A 40 -5.50 6.01 2.74
N VAL A 41 -4.91 4.98 2.14
CA VAL A 41 -3.71 4.31 2.67
C VAL A 41 -2.60 4.39 1.65
N PHE A 42 -2.74 3.71 0.51
CA PHE A 42 -1.66 3.54 -0.46
C PHE A 42 -1.04 4.86 -0.93
N LYS A 43 -1.88 5.83 -1.35
CA LYS A 43 -1.44 7.15 -1.84
C LYS A 43 -0.76 8.01 -0.78
N ARG A 44 -1.00 7.71 0.49
CA ARG A 44 -0.56 8.51 1.65
C ARG A 44 0.65 7.93 2.37
N ILE A 45 1.14 6.75 1.96
CA ILE A 45 2.39 6.18 2.46
C ILE A 45 3.54 7.15 2.13
N ASP A 46 4.18 7.72 3.16
CA ASP A 46 5.39 8.50 2.97
C ASP A 46 6.59 7.58 2.71
N GLU A 47 6.83 7.29 1.44
CA GLU A 47 7.91 6.42 1.01
C GLU A 47 9.30 6.91 1.47
N LYS A 48 9.48 8.21 1.75
CA LYS A 48 10.77 8.76 2.19
C LYS A 48 11.21 8.20 3.55
N ALA A 49 10.26 7.86 4.43
CA ALA A 49 10.56 7.23 5.72
C ALA A 49 11.30 5.88 5.55
N PHE A 50 11.13 5.22 4.41
CA PHE A 50 11.75 3.93 4.09
C PHE A 50 13.08 4.06 3.34
N ALA A 51 13.54 5.27 3.03
CA ALA A 51 14.81 5.49 2.35
C ALA A 51 16.01 4.79 3.02
N PRO A 52 16.12 4.73 4.38
CA PRO A 52 17.21 4.01 5.05
C PRO A 52 17.28 2.50 4.75
N LEU A 53 16.21 1.88 4.26
CA LEU A 53 16.20 0.44 3.92
C LEU A 53 16.89 0.12 2.60
N TYR A 54 17.37 1.16 1.90
CA TYR A 54 17.95 1.04 0.57
C TYR A 54 19.44 1.40 0.59
N ALA A 55 20.25 0.49 0.03
CA ALA A 55 21.67 0.73 -0.13
C ALA A 55 21.95 1.95 -1.04
N GLU A 56 22.96 2.73 -0.66
CA GLU A 56 23.54 3.78 -1.49
C GLU A 56 24.27 3.15 -2.69
N GLY A 57 23.95 3.60 -3.91
CA GLY A 57 24.65 3.15 -5.13
C GLY A 57 23.75 2.80 -6.32
N LYS A 58 24.41 2.48 -7.45
CA LYS A 58 23.79 2.12 -8.74
C LYS A 58 23.32 0.66 -8.73
N SER A 59 22.20 0.40 -8.06
CA SER A 59 21.47 -0.86 -8.17
C SER A 59 20.18 -0.67 -8.97
N ARG A 60 19.64 -1.75 -9.55
CA ARG A 60 18.35 -1.77 -10.25
C ARG A 60 17.27 -1.12 -9.35
N PRO A 61 16.29 -0.38 -9.92
CA PRO A 61 15.17 0.13 -9.14
C PRO A 61 14.50 -1.03 -8.40
N ASN A 62 14.33 -0.89 -7.09
CA ASN A 62 13.56 -1.85 -6.32
C ASN A 62 12.08 -1.69 -6.64
N ALA A 63 11.29 -2.71 -6.31
CA ALA A 63 9.84 -2.57 -6.29
C ALA A 63 9.44 -1.35 -5.43
N PRO A 64 8.40 -0.60 -5.82
CA PRO A 64 7.89 0.50 -5.03
C PRO A 64 7.59 0.16 -3.57
N VAL A 65 8.02 1.05 -2.67
CA VAL A 65 7.84 0.87 -1.21
C VAL A 65 6.37 0.84 -0.87
N ASN A 66 5.61 1.83 -1.37
CA ASN A 66 4.18 1.92 -1.09
C ASN A 66 3.44 0.64 -1.50
N CYS A 67 3.78 0.02 -2.63
CA CYS A 67 3.23 -1.26 -3.05
C CYS A 67 3.55 -2.40 -2.09
N MET A 68 4.80 -2.52 -1.64
CA MET A 68 5.19 -3.58 -0.71
C MET A 68 4.57 -3.39 0.67
N VAL A 69 4.59 -2.16 1.21
CA VAL A 69 4.01 -1.83 2.51
C VAL A 69 2.49 -2.03 2.49
N ALA A 70 1.81 -1.51 1.46
CA ALA A 70 0.38 -1.72 1.28
C ALA A 70 0.01 -3.20 1.16
N ALA A 71 0.80 -3.99 0.44
CA ALA A 71 0.59 -5.43 0.32
C ALA A 71 0.75 -6.15 1.66
N LEU A 72 1.73 -5.78 2.49
CA LEU A 72 1.88 -6.30 3.85
C LEU A 72 0.69 -5.91 4.76
N ILE A 73 0.18 -4.67 4.64
CA ILE A 73 -1.01 -4.23 5.38
C ILE A 73 -2.23 -5.07 4.97
N LEU A 74 -2.47 -5.25 3.67
CA LEU A 74 -3.57 -6.07 3.16
C LEU A 74 -3.43 -7.54 3.60
N GLN A 75 -2.21 -8.07 3.58
CA GLN A 75 -1.89 -9.43 3.99
C GLN A 75 -2.19 -9.65 5.48
N GLY A 76 -1.76 -8.73 6.35
CA GLY A 76 -2.03 -8.77 7.78
C GLY A 76 -3.51 -8.58 8.11
N TYR A 77 -4.15 -7.55 7.54
CA TYR A 77 -5.56 -7.22 7.78
C TYR A 77 -6.50 -8.36 7.39
N ASN A 78 -6.27 -8.98 6.21
CA ASN A 78 -7.11 -10.08 5.73
C ASN A 78 -6.63 -11.47 6.19
N ARG A 79 -5.53 -11.55 6.96
CA ARG A 79 -4.89 -12.80 7.40
C ARG A 79 -4.54 -13.74 6.24
N TRP A 80 -4.04 -13.18 5.15
CA TRP A 80 -3.66 -13.95 3.97
C TRP A 80 -2.28 -14.60 4.11
N SER A 81 -2.10 -15.76 3.48
CA SER A 81 -0.76 -16.28 3.20
C SER A 81 -0.09 -15.45 2.09
N TYR A 82 1.24 -15.51 2.00
CA TYR A 82 1.98 -14.89 0.90
C TYR A 82 1.51 -15.39 -0.46
N GLU A 83 1.35 -16.70 -0.62
CA GLU A 83 0.83 -17.31 -1.84
C GLU A 83 -0.55 -16.74 -2.23
N PHE A 84 -1.47 -16.66 -1.26
CA PHE A 84 -2.81 -16.14 -1.52
C PHE A 84 -2.77 -14.66 -1.89
N LEU A 85 -2.01 -13.83 -1.17
CA LEU A 85 -1.78 -12.44 -1.52
C LEU A 85 -1.28 -12.32 -2.96
N MET A 86 -0.24 -13.06 -3.34
CA MET A 86 0.32 -13.00 -4.69
C MET A 86 -0.69 -13.41 -5.77
N ARG A 87 -1.60 -14.34 -5.47
CA ARG A 87 -2.72 -14.69 -6.36
C ARG A 87 -3.71 -13.53 -6.51
N GLN A 88 -4.08 -12.88 -5.42
CA GLN A 88 -4.97 -11.70 -5.45
C GLN A 88 -4.32 -10.55 -6.22
N VAL A 89 -3.04 -10.26 -5.97
CA VAL A 89 -2.30 -9.23 -6.71
C VAL A 89 -2.27 -9.51 -8.22
N ARG A 90 -2.19 -10.77 -8.65
CA ARG A 90 -2.20 -11.10 -10.08
C ARG A 90 -3.57 -10.99 -10.73
N PHE A 91 -4.63 -11.46 -10.07
CA PHE A 91 -5.88 -11.77 -10.76
C PHE A 91 -7.11 -11.06 -10.22
N ASP A 92 -7.04 -10.51 -9.01
CA ASP A 92 -8.18 -9.83 -8.39
C ASP A 92 -8.16 -8.33 -8.67
N LEU A 93 -9.15 -7.85 -9.42
CA LEU A 93 -9.23 -6.46 -9.87
C LEU A 93 -9.27 -5.47 -8.71
N LEU A 94 -9.96 -5.81 -7.62
CA LEU A 94 -10.11 -4.94 -6.46
C LEU A 94 -8.80 -4.85 -5.69
N THR A 95 -8.16 -5.98 -5.40
CA THR A 95 -6.84 -6.00 -4.74
C THR A 95 -5.79 -5.24 -5.56
N ARG A 96 -5.82 -5.37 -6.89
CA ARG A 96 -4.98 -4.58 -7.78
C ARG A 96 -5.23 -3.08 -7.67
N SER A 97 -6.51 -2.68 -7.59
CA SER A 97 -6.93 -1.29 -7.33
C SER A 97 -6.31 -0.75 -6.03
N ALA A 98 -6.38 -1.53 -4.94
CA ALA A 98 -5.80 -1.15 -3.64
C ALA A 98 -4.30 -0.88 -3.70
N LEU A 99 -3.59 -1.52 -4.64
CA LEU A 99 -2.15 -1.37 -4.84
C LEU A 99 -1.77 -0.40 -5.97
N GLY A 100 -2.73 0.36 -6.50
CA GLY A 100 -2.48 1.31 -7.59
C GLY A 100 -2.07 0.64 -8.91
N LEU A 101 -2.39 -0.64 -9.10
CA LEU A 101 -2.09 -1.40 -10.31
C LEU A 101 -3.26 -1.27 -11.29
N ALA A 102 -3.15 -0.32 -12.22
CA ALA A 102 -4.24 0.07 -13.09
C ALA A 102 -4.36 -0.84 -14.34
N SER A 103 -3.24 -1.30 -14.89
CA SER A 103 -3.23 -2.25 -16.02
C SER A 103 -3.31 -3.69 -15.52
N LEU A 104 -3.58 -4.68 -16.39
CA LEU A 104 -3.61 -6.12 -16.04
C LEU A 104 -2.27 -6.85 -16.27
N ASP A 105 -1.38 -6.26 -17.07
CA ASP A 105 -0.03 -6.80 -17.37
C ASP A 105 1.03 -6.35 -16.36
N GLU A 106 0.68 -5.47 -15.43
CA GLU A 106 1.57 -4.97 -14.39
C GLU A 106 1.66 -5.94 -13.19
N VAL A 107 2.89 -6.29 -12.80
CA VAL A 107 3.19 -6.89 -11.50
C VAL A 107 4.47 -6.23 -10.97
N GLN A 108 4.35 -5.48 -9.88
CA GLN A 108 5.46 -4.64 -9.40
C GLN A 108 6.44 -5.35 -8.47
N PHE A 109 6.07 -6.50 -7.90
CA PHE A 109 6.94 -7.29 -7.04
C PHE A 109 6.60 -8.78 -7.13
N CYS A 110 7.56 -9.62 -6.77
CA CYS A 110 7.35 -11.05 -6.54
C CYS A 110 7.39 -11.37 -5.04
N GLU A 111 7.00 -12.60 -4.68
CA GLU A 111 6.99 -13.08 -3.30
C GLU A 111 8.33 -12.91 -2.59
N ALA A 112 9.43 -13.29 -3.25
CA ALA A 112 10.78 -13.12 -2.71
C ALA A 112 11.13 -11.64 -2.45
N THR A 113 10.65 -10.72 -3.29
CA THR A 113 10.87 -9.29 -3.09
C THR A 113 10.11 -8.78 -1.87
N LEU A 114 8.86 -9.20 -1.70
CA LEU A 114 8.03 -8.81 -0.57
C LEU A 114 8.59 -9.38 0.75
N PHE A 115 8.99 -10.65 0.75
CA PHE A 115 9.65 -11.29 1.90
C PHE A 115 10.94 -10.56 2.29
N ASN A 116 11.80 -10.25 1.31
CA ASN A 116 13.04 -9.52 1.57
C ASN A 116 12.78 -8.12 2.16
N SER A 117 11.72 -7.45 1.72
CA SER A 117 11.32 -6.15 2.27
C SER A 117 10.82 -6.29 3.71
N GLN A 118 10.06 -7.33 4.04
CA GLN A 118 9.68 -7.62 5.43
C GLN A 118 10.91 -7.85 6.31
N GLN A 119 11.90 -8.61 5.84
CA GLN A 119 13.14 -8.84 6.59
C GLN A 119 13.92 -7.55 6.83
N LYS A 120 13.97 -6.65 5.84
CA LYS A 120 14.60 -5.33 6.01
C LYS A 120 13.90 -4.46 7.04
N LEU A 121 12.56 -4.46 7.04
CA LEU A 121 11.77 -3.74 8.03
C LEU A 121 12.09 -4.24 9.44
N LEU A 122 12.06 -5.56 9.64
CA LEU A 122 12.39 -6.18 10.91
C LEU A 122 13.82 -5.87 11.36
N ALA A 123 14.80 -6.00 10.47
CA ALA A 123 16.20 -5.70 10.78
C ALA A 123 16.40 -4.23 11.17
N TYR A 124 15.71 -3.31 10.50
CA TYR A 124 15.76 -1.88 10.81
C TYR A 124 15.13 -1.58 12.18
N GLU A 125 13.98 -2.17 12.47
CA GLU A 125 13.32 -2.05 13.77
C GLU A 125 14.22 -2.59 14.90
N LEU A 126 14.81 -3.76 14.72
CA LEU A 126 15.74 -4.35 15.71
C LEU A 126 16.98 -3.47 15.95
N ALA A 127 17.48 -2.80 14.91
CA ALA A 127 18.68 -1.97 15.00
C ALA A 127 18.41 -0.58 15.60
N THR A 128 17.20 -0.03 15.40
CA THR A 128 16.90 1.38 15.70
C THR A 128 15.80 1.59 16.74
N GLY A 129 15.00 0.55 17.01
CA GLY A 129 13.76 0.65 17.79
C GLY A 129 12.59 1.32 17.05
N ILE A 130 12.73 1.62 15.76
CA ILE A 130 11.72 2.34 14.98
C ILE A 130 10.90 1.37 14.12
N HIS A 131 9.60 1.25 14.38
CA HIS A 131 8.68 0.45 13.58
C HIS A 131 8.08 1.27 12.41
N LEU A 132 8.71 1.21 11.23
CA LEU A 132 8.34 2.05 10.07
C LEU A 132 6.89 1.87 9.58
N VAL A 133 6.32 0.68 9.69
CA VAL A 133 4.91 0.44 9.28
C VAL A 133 3.93 1.06 10.29
N GLU A 134 4.33 1.20 11.55
CA GLU A 134 3.51 1.84 12.59
C GLU A 134 3.45 3.34 12.33
N GLN A 135 4.57 3.95 11.95
CA GLN A 135 4.62 5.35 11.53
C GLN A 135 3.68 5.66 10.35
N VAL A 136 3.47 4.70 9.45
CA VAL A 136 2.46 4.85 8.40
C VAL A 136 1.07 4.97 9.02
N PHE A 137 0.69 4.08 9.94
CA PHE A 137 -0.61 4.16 10.62
C PHE A 137 -0.76 5.43 11.46
N ASP A 138 0.29 5.86 12.17
CA ASP A 138 0.29 7.10 12.94
C ASP A 138 0.04 8.33 12.05
N GLY A 139 0.75 8.40 10.92
CA GLY A 139 0.59 9.48 9.95
C GLY A 139 -0.83 9.54 9.37
N LEU A 140 -1.39 8.37 9.01
CA LEU A 140 -2.76 8.26 8.51
C LEU A 140 -3.79 8.71 9.56
N THR A 141 -3.62 8.25 10.81
CA THR A 141 -4.51 8.60 11.92
C THR A 141 -4.48 10.10 12.22
N ALA A 142 -3.29 10.70 12.25
CA ALA A 142 -3.12 12.14 12.47
C ALA A 142 -3.82 12.97 11.38
N GLU A 143 -3.70 12.57 10.11
CA GLU A 143 -4.36 13.25 9.00
C GLU A 143 -5.88 13.13 9.06
N GLN A 144 -6.39 11.96 9.42
CA GLN A 144 -7.83 11.72 9.59
C GLN A 144 -8.41 12.54 10.74
N LEU A 145 -7.76 12.57 11.90
CA LEU A 145 -8.17 13.38 13.05
C LEU A 145 -8.22 14.87 12.70
N ALA A 146 -7.20 15.37 11.97
CA ALA A 146 -7.17 16.75 11.49
C ALA A 146 -8.32 17.05 10.52
N THR A 147 -8.59 16.14 9.58
CA THR A 147 -9.66 16.30 8.58
C THR A 147 -11.04 16.30 9.22
N LEU A 148 -11.29 15.36 10.13
CA LEU A 148 -12.58 15.19 10.80
C LEU A 148 -12.78 16.14 11.98
N LYS A 149 -11.74 16.92 12.34
CA LYS A 149 -11.72 17.80 13.53
C LYS A 149 -12.08 17.04 14.82
N VAL A 150 -11.73 15.75 14.86
CA VAL A 150 -11.96 14.88 16.02
C VAL A 150 -10.79 15.06 16.97
N LYS A 151 -11.08 15.30 18.24
CA LYS A 151 -10.04 15.26 19.28
C LYS A 151 -9.95 13.85 19.84
N ALA A 152 -8.78 13.23 19.74
CA ALA A 152 -8.50 11.90 20.29
C ALA A 152 -8.03 11.94 21.76
N ASP A 153 -7.94 13.14 22.36
CA ASP A 153 -7.55 13.37 23.76
C ASP A 153 -8.67 13.02 24.76
N ILE A 154 -9.92 12.93 24.29
CA ILE A 154 -11.09 12.51 25.07
C ILE A 154 -11.53 11.14 24.57
N GLN A 155 -11.02 10.07 25.18
CA GLN A 155 -11.48 8.71 24.93
C GLN A 155 -12.42 8.29 26.06
N ARG A 156 -13.71 8.14 25.75
CA ARG A 156 -14.65 7.41 26.62
C ARG A 156 -14.66 5.96 26.15
N CYS A 157 -13.99 5.09 26.89
CA CYS A 157 -14.23 3.65 26.79
C CYS A 157 -15.50 3.35 27.58
N ASP A 158 -16.63 3.29 26.88
CA ASP A 158 -17.79 2.59 27.42
C ASP A 158 -17.51 1.09 27.21
N SER A 159 -17.31 0.37 28.31
CA SER A 159 -16.98 -1.06 28.32
C SER A 159 -17.99 -1.89 27.51
N LEU A 160 -17.52 -2.92 26.81
CA LEU A 160 -18.34 -3.98 26.21
C LEU A 160 -18.79 -5.01 27.26
#